data_AF-W2LDC7-F1
#
_entry.id   AF-W2LDC7-F1
#
_cell.length_a   1.000
_cell.length_b   1.000
_cell.length_c   1.000
_cell.angle_alpha   90.00
_cell.angle_beta   90.00
_cell.angle_gamma   90.00
#
_symmetry.space_group_name_H-M   'P 1'
#
loop_
_entity.id
_entity.type
_entity.pdbx_description
1 polymer ?
#
loop_
_entity_poly.entity_id
_entity_poly.type
_entity_poly.pdbx_seq_one_letter_code
_entity_poly.pdbx_strand_id
1 'polypeptide(L)'
;MSDAFSAGFREFCGGVQHAVSLHRILLFYLKSRLICVSSVKCFVLNGLIFLGSIYFFDQAVIPVIHMFGELLHRSFSYGTTTQVDDVRDRVDGFVFLLYQVLWMYPIYCISFILNTIWYQEIADDAYMQLHGKPSPTPVTDMIRDEMYRAILVAFFLLQTVLSYLIPVVGPATSFIHLSWLYSLYCFEYKWSLAGWSLERRLAHLEQNWAYFAGFGSPFTLATFFVPNFVSKGIFALLFPVFLLLAIACDPVSEGNEASKKLPIFRFSRWWSLQLLRRIGKATGEKVLLPTKSARNPSQTMPEAYTVSKMLSTINEVMAPVATDVCGSVTLQRKTENGIMLNTSEKEIAYLDTKARVKHSAQQVAQLDKSAKVHWVATQRQAGNDAFHKGNYHQAAEAYIQALTALDFGSTTEEKIACQQKLQIPLTCNLAACMLMMEVALGLVSCHRV
;
A
#
# COMPACT_ATOMS: atom_id res chain seq x y z
N MET A 1 -0.85 -34.27 -16.84
CA MET A 1 -0.47 -34.06 -15.42
C MET A 1 1.02 -33.77 -15.28
N SER A 2 1.89 -34.52 -16.00
CA SER A 2 3.33 -34.24 -16.14
C SER A 2 3.65 -32.80 -16.57
N ASP A 3 2.99 -32.28 -17.61
CA ASP A 3 3.34 -30.97 -18.18
C ASP A 3 2.97 -29.79 -17.27
N ALA A 4 1.86 -29.90 -16.53
CA ALA A 4 1.43 -28.88 -15.57
C ALA A 4 2.35 -28.84 -14.33
N PHE A 5 2.79 -30.02 -13.85
CA PHE A 5 3.76 -30.10 -12.75
C PHE A 5 5.13 -29.57 -13.20
N SER A 6 5.57 -29.91 -14.42
CA SER A 6 6.80 -29.39 -15.01
C SER A 6 6.78 -27.87 -15.20
N ALA A 7 5.64 -27.31 -15.64
CA ALA A 7 5.45 -25.87 -15.76
C ALA A 7 5.51 -25.16 -14.39
N GLY A 8 4.76 -25.65 -13.40
CA GLY A 8 4.78 -25.10 -12.04
C GLY A 8 6.17 -25.19 -11.38
N PHE A 9 6.90 -26.28 -11.60
CA PHE A 9 8.26 -26.42 -11.10
C PHE A 9 9.22 -25.41 -11.76
N ARG A 10 9.08 -25.18 -13.08
CA ARG A 10 9.88 -24.16 -13.79
C ARG A 10 9.59 -22.75 -13.26
N GLU A 11 8.33 -22.41 -13.02
CA GLU A 11 7.94 -21.12 -12.42
C GLU A 11 8.54 -20.96 -11.01
N PHE A 12 8.48 -22.01 -10.19
CA PHE A 12 9.11 -22.04 -8.87
C PHE A 12 10.62 -21.79 -8.96
N CYS A 13 11.32 -22.53 -9.83
CA CYS A 13 12.76 -22.32 -10.05
C CYS A 13 13.08 -20.91 -10.53
N GLY A 14 12.25 -20.31 -11.39
CA GLY A 14 12.39 -18.92 -11.82
C GLY A 14 12.26 -17.93 -10.65
N GLY A 15 11.32 -18.18 -9.74
CA GLY A 15 11.18 -17.41 -8.49
C GLY A 15 12.42 -17.52 -7.61
N VAL A 16 12.93 -18.73 -7.38
CA VAL A 16 14.16 -18.98 -6.60
C VAL A 16 15.35 -18.27 -7.24
N GLN A 17 15.51 -18.40 -8.57
CA GLN A 17 16.60 -17.77 -9.32
C GLN A 17 16.60 -16.25 -9.13
N HIS A 18 15.43 -15.60 -9.22
CA HIS A 18 15.31 -14.17 -9.00
C HIS A 18 15.62 -13.78 -7.54
N ALA A 19 15.17 -14.57 -6.58
CA ALA A 19 15.45 -14.35 -5.16
C ALA A 19 16.94 -14.45 -4.78
N VAL A 20 17.74 -15.20 -5.53
CA VAL A 20 19.20 -15.32 -5.30
C VAL A 20 20.04 -14.43 -6.23
N SER A 21 19.42 -13.72 -7.18
CA SER A 21 20.11 -12.90 -8.19
C SER A 21 20.56 -11.54 -7.64
N LEU A 22 21.41 -11.53 -6.61
CA LEU A 22 21.89 -10.32 -5.92
C LEU A 22 22.63 -9.33 -6.84
N HIS A 23 23.17 -9.79 -7.96
CA HIS A 23 23.81 -8.92 -8.96
C HIS A 23 22.84 -7.84 -9.50
N ARG A 24 21.52 -8.10 -9.53
CA ARG A 24 20.51 -7.17 -10.06
C ARG A 24 20.34 -5.92 -9.21
N ILE A 25 20.61 -6.00 -7.91
CA ILE A 25 20.42 -4.88 -6.97
C ILE A 25 21.68 -4.06 -6.75
N LEU A 26 22.85 -4.51 -7.24
CA LEU A 26 24.12 -3.79 -7.11
C LEU A 26 24.03 -2.37 -7.71
N LEU A 27 23.35 -2.23 -8.84
CA LEU A 27 23.17 -0.93 -9.49
C LEU A 27 22.39 0.06 -8.61
N PHE A 28 21.43 -0.38 -7.81
CA PHE A 28 20.70 0.50 -6.88
C PHE A 28 21.63 1.05 -5.80
N TYR A 29 22.48 0.21 -5.23
CA TYR A 29 23.46 0.60 -4.21
C TYR A 29 24.52 1.56 -4.75
N LEU A 30 24.95 1.36 -6.01
CA LEU A 30 25.95 2.21 -6.65
C LEU A 30 25.38 3.57 -7.05
N LYS A 31 24.11 3.62 -7.47
CA LYS A 31 23.46 4.87 -7.93
C LYS A 31 22.90 5.73 -6.81
N SER A 32 22.44 5.12 -5.71
CA SER A 32 21.76 5.85 -4.63
C SER A 32 22.45 5.73 -3.29
N ARG A 33 22.95 6.88 -2.83
CA ARG A 33 23.49 7.02 -1.48
C ARG A 33 22.41 6.81 -0.41
N LEU A 34 21.15 7.12 -0.71
CA LEU A 34 20.04 6.92 0.21
C LEU A 34 19.83 5.43 0.50
N ILE A 35 19.72 4.61 -0.54
CA ILE A 35 19.55 3.15 -0.42
C ILE A 35 20.70 2.53 0.38
N CYS A 36 21.94 2.96 0.09
CA CYS A 36 23.13 2.49 0.79
C CYS A 36 23.09 2.84 2.29
N VAL A 37 22.88 4.13 2.62
CA VAL A 37 22.84 4.59 4.02
C VAL A 37 21.71 3.93 4.80
N SER A 38 20.51 3.83 4.22
CA SER A 38 19.36 3.20 4.88
C SER A 38 19.55 1.70 5.06
N SER A 39 20.19 1.01 4.11
CA SER A 39 20.55 -0.41 4.27
C SER A 39 21.62 -0.62 5.36
N VAL A 40 22.62 0.26 5.45
CA VAL A 40 23.63 0.19 6.53
C VAL A 40 23.00 0.43 7.89
N LYS A 41 22.09 1.41 8.02
CA LYS A 41 21.33 1.64 9.26
C LYS A 41 20.54 0.40 9.66
N CYS A 42 19.87 -0.24 8.69
CA CYS A 42 19.14 -1.49 8.90
C CYS A 42 20.07 -2.62 9.35
N PHE A 43 21.24 -2.77 8.74
CA PHE A 43 22.25 -3.75 9.13
C PHE A 43 22.76 -3.53 10.57
N VAL A 44 23.10 -2.29 10.92
CA VAL A 44 23.58 -1.94 12.27
C VAL A 44 22.50 -2.19 13.31
N LEU A 45 21.27 -1.73 13.08
CA LEU A 45 20.19 -1.89 14.05
C LEU A 45 19.79 -3.35 14.23
N ASN A 46 19.56 -4.09 13.14
CA ASN A 46 19.02 -5.44 13.23
C ASN A 46 20.10 -6.50 13.42
N GLY A 47 21.25 -6.35 12.75
CA GLY A 47 22.38 -7.27 12.86
C GLY A 47 23.21 -7.03 14.11
N LEU A 48 23.75 -5.81 14.28
CA LEU A 48 24.67 -5.55 15.39
C LEU A 48 23.94 -5.35 16.71
N ILE A 49 22.92 -4.49 16.76
CA ILE A 49 22.25 -4.16 18.02
C ILE A 49 21.29 -5.27 18.42
N PHE A 50 20.32 -5.61 17.56
CA PHE A 50 19.28 -6.55 17.94
C PHE A 50 19.79 -8.00 17.99
N LEU A 51 20.26 -8.58 16.88
CA LEU A 51 20.80 -9.94 16.88
C LEU A 51 22.07 -10.05 17.76
N GLY A 52 22.94 -9.04 17.76
CA GLY A 52 24.10 -9.01 18.64
C GLY A 52 23.72 -8.97 20.13
N SER A 53 22.63 -8.28 20.51
CA SER A 53 22.14 -8.32 21.90
C SER A 53 21.63 -9.70 22.31
N ILE A 54 20.97 -10.43 21.40
CA ILE A 54 20.55 -11.82 21.65
C ILE A 54 21.78 -12.71 21.85
N TYR A 55 22.74 -12.62 20.94
CA TYR A 55 23.97 -13.40 21.02
C TYR A 55 24.77 -13.08 22.29
N PHE A 56 24.92 -11.80 22.64
CA PHE A 56 25.60 -11.37 23.86
C PHE A 56 24.88 -11.88 25.12
N PHE A 57 23.55 -11.83 25.14
CA PHE A 57 22.79 -12.32 26.28
C PHE A 57 22.98 -13.83 26.46
N ASP A 58 22.81 -14.60 25.39
CA ASP A 58 22.92 -16.07 25.43
C ASP A 58 24.34 -16.54 25.77
N GLN A 59 25.37 -15.88 25.24
CA GLN A 59 26.76 -16.33 25.36
C GLN A 59 27.54 -15.71 26.52
N ALA A 60 27.17 -14.52 26.99
CA ALA A 60 27.89 -13.83 28.06
C ALA A 60 27.03 -13.66 29.31
N VAL A 61 25.81 -13.14 29.17
CA VAL A 61 24.99 -12.79 30.34
C VAL A 61 24.51 -14.03 31.09
N ILE A 62 23.96 -15.03 30.39
CA ILE A 62 23.48 -16.28 31.03
C ILE A 62 24.63 -17.00 31.77
N PRO A 63 25.80 -17.27 31.15
CA PRO A 63 26.90 -17.92 31.86
C PRO A 63 27.40 -17.14 33.08
N VAL A 64 27.43 -15.81 33.00
CA VAL A 64 27.85 -14.95 34.12
C VAL A 64 26.84 -15.05 35.27
N ILE A 65 25.54 -15.01 35.00
CA ILE A 65 24.49 -15.18 36.03
C ILE A 65 24.64 -16.53 36.72
N HIS A 66 24.82 -17.59 35.92
CA HIS A 66 25.04 -18.94 36.46
C HIS A 66 26.28 -19.04 37.34
N MET A 67 27.40 -18.42 36.91
CA MET A 67 28.63 -18.37 37.69
C MET A 67 28.46 -17.62 39.01
N PHE A 68 27.77 -16.46 39.00
CA PHE A 68 27.47 -15.72 40.24
C PHE A 68 26.52 -16.49 41.15
N GLY A 69 25.51 -17.17 40.59
CA GLY A 69 24.60 -18.05 41.34
C GLY A 69 25.36 -19.17 42.04
N GLU A 70 26.31 -19.81 41.35
CA GLU A 70 27.17 -20.85 41.91
C GLU A 70 28.13 -20.33 42.99
N LEU A 71 28.69 -19.12 42.80
CA LEU A 71 29.59 -18.49 43.77
C LEU A 71 28.86 -18.10 45.06
N LEU A 72 27.66 -17.51 44.92
CA LEU A 72 26.79 -17.18 46.06
C LEU A 72 26.37 -18.45 46.78
N HIS A 73 26.04 -19.52 46.05
CA HIS A 73 25.69 -20.80 46.64
C HIS A 73 26.84 -21.40 47.48
N ARG A 74 28.07 -21.41 46.95
CA ARG A 74 29.26 -21.86 47.71
C ARG A 74 29.52 -21.03 48.97
N SER A 75 29.12 -19.75 48.95
CA SER A 75 29.34 -18.83 50.07
C SER A 75 28.27 -18.92 51.15
N PHE A 76 27.05 -19.36 50.80
CA PHE A 76 25.88 -19.32 51.70
C PHE A 76 25.28 -20.66 52.12
N SER A 77 25.64 -21.80 51.50
CA SER A 77 25.01 -23.08 51.86
C SER A 77 25.97 -24.18 52.34
N TYR A 78 25.82 -24.50 53.63
CA TYR A 78 26.14 -25.76 54.29
C TYR A 78 24.80 -26.49 54.53
N GLY A 79 24.06 -26.88 53.48
CA GLY A 79 22.79 -27.60 53.64
C GLY A 79 21.92 -27.81 52.39
N THR A 80 21.61 -29.08 52.11
CA THR A 80 20.54 -29.63 51.24
C THR A 80 20.38 -29.08 49.81
N THR A 81 20.82 -29.89 48.84
CA THR A 81 20.84 -29.63 47.39
C THR A 81 19.47 -29.42 46.72
N THR A 82 18.37 -29.94 47.26
CA THR A 82 17.06 -29.96 46.57
C THR A 82 16.25 -28.67 46.63
N GLN A 83 16.49 -27.79 47.61
CA GLN A 83 15.78 -26.49 47.71
C GLN A 83 16.49 -25.38 46.90
N VAL A 84 17.74 -25.60 46.54
CA VAL A 84 18.63 -24.61 45.91
C VAL A 84 18.34 -24.50 44.42
N ASP A 85 18.09 -25.63 43.76
CA ASP A 85 17.82 -25.66 42.32
C ASP A 85 16.53 -24.88 41.97
N ASP A 86 15.48 -24.97 42.81
CA ASP A 86 14.22 -24.22 42.64
C ASP A 86 14.41 -22.69 42.80
N VAL A 87 15.34 -22.24 43.65
CA VAL A 87 15.64 -20.80 43.79
C VAL A 87 16.45 -20.29 42.59
N ARG A 88 17.42 -21.07 42.10
CA ARG A 88 18.22 -20.73 40.92
C ARG A 88 17.34 -20.60 39.68
N ASP A 89 16.48 -21.57 39.43
CA ASP A 89 15.55 -21.56 38.29
C ASP A 89 14.59 -20.36 38.33
N ARG A 90 14.15 -19.94 39.53
CA ARG A 90 13.32 -18.74 39.71
C ARG A 90 14.09 -17.45 39.42
N VAL A 91 15.34 -17.35 39.84
CA VAL A 91 16.19 -16.18 39.56
C VAL A 91 16.49 -16.10 38.07
N ASP A 92 16.85 -17.22 37.43
CA ASP A 92 17.12 -17.28 36.00
C ASP A 92 15.86 -16.93 35.19
N GLY A 93 14.69 -17.45 35.58
CA GLY A 93 13.40 -17.09 35.00
C GLY A 93 13.05 -15.60 35.17
N PHE A 94 13.33 -15.03 36.35
CA PHE A 94 13.09 -13.60 36.61
C PHE A 94 14.02 -12.70 35.80
N VAL A 95 15.32 -13.02 35.73
CA VAL A 95 16.29 -12.25 34.94
C VAL A 95 15.97 -12.35 33.45
N PHE A 96 15.60 -13.54 32.97
CA PHE A 96 15.13 -13.74 31.60
C PHE A 96 13.88 -12.91 31.31
N LEU A 97 12.92 -12.84 32.25
CA LEU A 97 11.72 -12.00 32.11
C LEU A 97 12.07 -10.51 32.04
N LEU A 98 12.96 -10.03 32.91
CA LEU A 98 13.42 -8.64 32.88
C LEU A 98 14.12 -8.32 31.56
N TYR A 99 15.00 -9.20 31.08
CA TYR A 99 15.65 -9.06 29.79
C TYR A 99 14.64 -9.03 28.64
N GLN A 100 13.65 -9.93 28.64
CA GLN A 100 12.61 -9.94 27.62
C GLN A 100 11.84 -8.63 27.61
N VAL A 101 11.28 -8.23 28.76
CA VAL A 101 10.34 -7.09 28.87
C VAL A 101 11.03 -5.74 28.78
N LEU A 102 12.17 -5.55 29.44
CA LEU A 102 12.84 -4.25 29.54
C LEU A 102 13.87 -4.00 28.44
N TRP A 103 14.36 -5.04 27.77
CA TRP A 103 15.40 -4.91 26.75
C TRP A 103 14.93 -5.37 25.37
N MET A 104 14.56 -6.64 25.25
CA MET A 104 14.24 -7.25 23.95
C MET A 104 13.00 -6.66 23.28
N TYR A 105 11.88 -6.56 23.99
CA TYR A 105 10.65 -5.98 23.43
C TYR A 105 10.83 -4.50 23.03
N PRO A 106 11.43 -3.63 23.86
CA PRO A 106 11.70 -2.24 23.48
C PRO A 106 12.60 -2.13 22.24
N ILE A 107 13.71 -2.87 22.18
CA ILE A 107 14.58 -2.87 20.99
C ILE A 107 13.83 -3.36 19.76
N TYR A 108 13.05 -4.45 19.89
CA TYR A 108 12.23 -4.96 18.81
C TYR A 108 11.20 -3.92 18.31
N CYS A 109 10.51 -3.21 19.21
CA CYS A 109 9.55 -2.17 18.85
C CYS A 109 10.22 -1.01 18.11
N ILE A 110 11.37 -0.53 18.60
CA ILE A 110 12.15 0.52 17.95
C ILE A 110 12.63 0.06 16.57
N SER A 111 13.17 -1.16 16.49
CA SER A 111 13.57 -1.81 15.24
C SER A 111 12.42 -1.87 14.25
N PHE A 112 11.24 -2.35 14.67
CA PHE A 112 10.07 -2.45 13.81
C PHE A 112 9.64 -1.11 13.21
N ILE A 113 9.58 -0.05 14.03
CA ILE A 113 9.19 1.29 13.59
C ILE A 113 10.21 1.86 12.60
N LEU A 114 11.50 1.85 12.96
CA LEU A 114 12.56 2.43 12.13
C LEU A 114 12.71 1.68 10.80
N ASN A 115 12.64 0.36 10.84
CA ASN A 115 12.67 -0.48 9.65
C ASN A 115 11.52 -0.15 8.70
N THR A 116 10.30 0.05 9.20
CA THR A 116 9.16 0.41 8.35
C THR A 116 9.41 1.70 7.56
N ILE A 117 10.03 2.71 8.20
CA ILE A 117 10.38 3.98 7.55
C ILE A 117 11.48 3.75 6.51
N TRP A 118 12.57 3.07 6.89
CA TRP A 118 13.70 2.84 5.98
C TRP A 118 13.33 1.95 4.79
N TYR A 119 12.44 0.98 4.96
CA TYR A 119 11.96 0.15 3.85
C TYR A 119 11.16 0.95 2.84
N GLN A 120 10.34 1.92 3.29
CA GLN A 120 9.62 2.82 2.39
C GLN A 120 10.60 3.71 1.62
N GLU A 121 11.59 4.32 2.29
CA GLU A 121 12.61 5.14 1.61
C GLU A 121 13.38 4.35 0.55
N ILE A 122 13.77 3.10 0.87
CA ILE A 122 14.48 2.21 -0.08
C ILE A 122 13.57 1.87 -1.27
N ALA A 123 12.29 1.58 -1.00
CA ALA A 123 11.32 1.23 -2.04
C ALA A 123 11.05 2.39 -2.99
N ASP A 124 10.78 3.59 -2.46
CA ASP A 124 10.47 4.78 -3.23
C ASP A 124 11.60 5.13 -4.18
N ASP A 125 12.84 5.14 -3.68
CA ASP A 125 14.02 5.49 -4.47
C ASP A 125 14.35 4.42 -5.52
N ALA A 126 14.30 3.13 -5.16
CA ALA A 126 14.53 2.04 -6.10
C ALA A 126 13.45 1.97 -7.19
N TYR A 127 12.20 2.22 -6.83
CA TYR A 127 11.09 2.26 -7.78
C TYR A 127 11.25 3.46 -8.73
N MET A 128 11.60 4.63 -8.22
CA MET A 128 11.83 5.83 -9.03
C MET A 128 12.95 5.61 -10.07
N GLN A 129 14.02 4.90 -9.67
CA GLN A 129 15.15 4.60 -10.56
C GLN A 129 14.79 3.67 -11.74
N LEU A 130 13.85 2.74 -11.55
CA LEU A 130 13.54 1.71 -12.55
C LEU A 130 12.21 1.92 -13.29
N HIS A 131 11.18 2.37 -12.58
CA HIS A 131 9.80 2.49 -13.07
C HIS A 131 9.32 3.94 -13.19
N GLY A 132 10.06 4.91 -12.66
CA GLY A 132 9.72 6.33 -12.69
C GLY A 132 8.69 6.73 -11.62
N LYS A 133 7.87 7.75 -11.93
CA LYS A 133 6.96 8.35 -10.94
C LYS A 133 5.87 7.37 -10.47
N PRO A 134 5.62 7.23 -9.15
CA PRO A 134 4.54 6.42 -8.62
C PRO A 134 3.17 6.89 -9.11
N SER A 135 2.22 5.96 -9.24
CA SER A 135 0.84 6.29 -9.60
C SER A 135 0.03 6.66 -8.35
N PRO A 136 -0.65 7.83 -8.33
CA PRO A 136 -1.33 8.29 -7.13
C PRO A 136 -2.67 7.58 -6.91
N THR A 137 -2.76 6.76 -5.85
CA THR A 137 -4.02 6.22 -5.33
C THR A 137 -4.69 7.20 -4.35
N PRO A 138 -6.02 7.32 -4.33
CA PRO A 138 -6.71 8.11 -3.30
C PRO A 138 -6.39 7.62 -1.88
N VAL A 139 -6.21 8.55 -0.93
CA VAL A 139 -5.85 8.23 0.47
C VAL A 139 -6.90 7.33 1.13
N THR A 140 -8.18 7.53 0.82
CA THR A 140 -9.28 6.69 1.33
C THR A 140 -9.16 5.24 0.88
N ASP A 141 -8.79 5.03 -0.39
CA ASP A 141 -8.55 3.69 -0.93
C ASP A 141 -7.30 3.06 -0.30
N MET A 142 -6.24 3.85 -0.05
CA MET A 142 -5.03 3.38 0.63
C MET A 142 -5.33 2.91 2.06
N ILE A 143 -6.05 3.72 2.85
CA ILE A 143 -6.41 3.37 4.24
C ILE A 143 -7.29 2.11 4.26
N ARG A 144 -8.30 2.04 3.40
CA ARG A 144 -9.18 0.86 3.30
C ARG A 144 -8.40 -0.39 2.92
N ASP A 145 -7.58 -0.30 1.88
CA ASP A 145 -6.81 -1.44 1.39
C ASP A 145 -5.80 -1.90 2.45
N GLU A 146 -5.16 -0.98 3.18
CA GLU A 146 -4.23 -1.30 4.25
C GLU A 146 -4.90 -1.97 5.46
N MET A 147 -6.05 -1.46 5.91
CA MET A 147 -6.83 -2.10 6.98
C MET A 147 -7.29 -3.50 6.58
N TYR A 148 -7.79 -3.67 5.35
CA TYR A 148 -8.22 -4.97 4.86
C TYR A 148 -7.03 -5.94 4.74
N ARG A 149 -5.88 -5.45 4.27
CA ARG A 149 -4.63 -6.21 4.21
C ARG A 149 -4.20 -6.70 5.58
N ALA A 150 -4.14 -5.83 6.58
CA ALA A 150 -3.73 -6.19 7.93
C ALA A 150 -4.59 -7.32 8.52
N ILE A 151 -5.91 -7.23 8.36
CA ILE A 151 -6.85 -8.27 8.82
C ILE A 151 -6.64 -9.58 8.04
N LEU A 152 -6.53 -9.51 6.70
CA LEU A 152 -6.31 -10.68 5.85
C LEU A 152 -5.00 -11.38 6.17
N VAL A 153 -3.91 -10.63 6.36
CA VAL A 153 -2.59 -11.13 6.75
C VAL A 153 -2.64 -11.76 8.14
N ALA A 154 -3.37 -11.18 9.10
CA ALA A 154 -3.53 -11.77 10.43
C ALA A 154 -4.21 -13.16 10.37
N PHE A 155 -5.31 -13.30 9.62
CA PHE A 155 -5.93 -14.61 9.40
C PHE A 155 -5.06 -15.55 8.56
N PHE A 156 -4.25 -15.02 7.63
CA PHE A 156 -3.29 -15.79 6.85
C PHE A 156 -2.15 -16.35 7.73
N LEU A 157 -1.68 -15.57 8.70
CA LEU A 157 -0.72 -16.04 9.71
C LEU A 157 -1.35 -17.09 10.61
N LEU A 158 -2.60 -16.88 11.05
CA LEU A 158 -3.31 -17.89 11.84
C LEU A 158 -3.43 -19.23 11.10
N GLN A 159 -3.85 -19.23 9.83
CA GLN A 159 -3.90 -20.49 9.06
C GLN A 159 -2.51 -21.10 8.86
N THR A 160 -1.44 -20.29 8.76
CA THR A 160 -0.06 -20.78 8.65
C THR A 160 0.36 -21.53 9.91
N VAL A 161 0.06 -20.96 11.08
CA VAL A 161 0.30 -21.58 12.39
C VAL A 161 -0.53 -22.86 12.54
N LEU A 162 -1.83 -22.81 12.20
CA LEU A 162 -2.69 -23.99 12.28
C LEU A 162 -2.24 -25.10 11.32
N SER A 163 -1.75 -24.76 10.14
CA SER A 163 -1.21 -25.75 9.20
C SER A 163 0.02 -26.47 9.75
N TYR A 164 0.80 -25.83 10.63
CA TYR A 164 1.98 -26.45 11.25
C TYR A 164 1.60 -27.60 12.18
N LEU A 165 0.40 -27.55 12.75
CA LEU A 165 -0.11 -28.55 13.70
C LEU A 165 -0.48 -29.89 13.03
N ILE A 166 -0.51 -29.95 11.69
CA ILE A 166 -0.84 -31.16 10.96
C ILE A 166 0.35 -32.14 11.03
N PRO A 167 0.16 -33.38 11.51
CA PRO A 167 1.25 -34.35 11.59
C PRO A 167 1.91 -34.62 10.23
N VAL A 168 3.24 -34.76 10.22
CA VAL A 168 4.10 -35.08 9.06
C VAL A 168 4.14 -34.00 7.97
N VAL A 169 3.01 -33.54 7.45
CA VAL A 169 2.93 -32.57 6.34
C VAL A 169 2.87 -31.11 6.79
N GLY A 170 2.65 -30.86 8.09
CA GLY A 170 2.45 -29.52 8.63
C GLY A 170 3.63 -28.56 8.41
N PRO A 171 4.87 -28.93 8.80
CA PRO A 171 6.03 -28.06 8.60
C PRO A 171 6.24 -27.64 7.13
N ALA A 172 6.09 -28.58 6.19
CA ALA A 172 6.21 -28.29 4.76
C ALA A 172 5.11 -27.33 4.28
N THR A 173 3.87 -27.55 4.73
CA THR A 173 2.73 -26.68 4.38
C THR A 173 2.92 -25.26 4.94
N SER A 174 3.33 -25.14 6.19
CA SER A 174 3.63 -23.84 6.82
C SER A 174 4.78 -23.12 6.15
N PHE A 175 5.82 -23.84 5.73
CA PHE A 175 6.95 -23.27 4.97
C PHE A 175 6.46 -22.65 3.65
N ILE A 176 5.59 -23.36 2.92
CA ILE A 176 5.01 -22.85 1.66
C ILE A 176 4.14 -21.62 1.93
N HIS A 177 3.26 -21.66 2.94
CA HIS A 177 2.45 -20.51 3.33
C HIS A 177 3.32 -19.30 3.69
N LEU A 178 4.38 -19.50 4.48
CA LEU A 178 5.29 -18.42 4.86
C LEU A 178 6.07 -17.86 3.66
N SER A 179 6.42 -18.72 2.70
CA SER A 179 7.05 -18.30 1.44
C SER A 179 6.15 -17.37 0.63
N TRP A 180 4.85 -17.70 0.49
CA TRP A 180 3.90 -16.80 -0.15
C TRP A 180 3.74 -15.48 0.59
N LEU A 181 3.71 -15.51 1.93
CA LEU A 181 3.57 -14.29 2.73
C LEU A 181 4.79 -13.38 2.61
N TYR A 182 6.00 -13.94 2.66
CA TYR A 182 7.23 -13.18 2.52
C TYR A 182 7.35 -12.57 1.12
N SER A 183 6.97 -13.33 0.10
CA SER A 183 6.90 -12.81 -1.25
C SER A 183 5.87 -11.67 -1.36
N LEU A 184 4.67 -11.83 -0.76
CA LEU A 184 3.67 -10.77 -0.74
C LEU A 184 4.24 -9.49 -0.12
N TYR A 185 4.91 -9.57 1.03
CA TYR A 185 5.51 -8.40 1.67
C TYR A 185 6.58 -7.70 0.82
N CYS A 186 7.44 -8.46 0.13
CA CYS A 186 8.49 -7.87 -0.71
C CYS A 186 7.90 -7.16 -1.94
N PHE A 187 6.93 -7.80 -2.60
CA PHE A 187 6.31 -7.25 -3.81
C PHE A 187 5.26 -6.17 -3.54
N GLU A 188 4.73 -6.10 -2.32
CA GLU A 188 3.70 -5.13 -1.95
C GLU A 188 4.13 -3.69 -2.21
N TYR A 189 5.37 -3.34 -1.87
CA TYR A 189 5.91 -2.00 -2.11
C TYR A 189 5.86 -1.64 -3.60
N LYS A 190 6.36 -2.52 -4.45
CA LYS A 190 6.33 -2.34 -5.91
C LYS A 190 4.89 -2.17 -6.42
N TRP A 191 3.98 -3.06 -6.03
CA TRP A 191 2.59 -3.01 -6.51
C TRP A 191 1.82 -1.83 -5.95
N SER A 192 2.14 -1.39 -4.73
CA SER A 192 1.54 -0.22 -4.11
C SER A 192 1.99 1.07 -4.81
N LEU A 193 3.28 1.19 -5.13
CA LEU A 193 3.82 2.31 -5.92
C LEU A 193 3.31 2.31 -7.36
N ALA A 194 3.01 1.13 -7.92
CA ALA A 194 2.31 0.96 -9.19
C ALA A 194 0.79 1.19 -9.11
N GLY A 195 0.25 1.52 -7.92
CA GLY A 195 -1.16 1.86 -7.71
C GLY A 195 -2.14 0.70 -7.86
N TRP A 196 -1.67 -0.53 -7.71
CA TRP A 196 -2.54 -1.71 -7.79
C TRP A 196 -3.43 -1.76 -6.55
N SER A 197 -4.72 -2.06 -6.73
CA SER A 197 -5.61 -2.37 -5.61
C SER A 197 -5.20 -3.68 -4.92
N LEU A 198 -5.55 -3.84 -3.65
CA LEU A 198 -5.24 -5.07 -2.91
C LEU A 198 -5.79 -6.34 -3.60
N GLU A 199 -7.01 -6.29 -4.16
CA GLU A 199 -7.59 -7.42 -4.89
C GLU A 199 -6.77 -7.82 -6.12
N ARG A 200 -6.22 -6.85 -6.87
CA ARG A 200 -5.35 -7.12 -8.01
C ARG A 200 -4.06 -7.80 -7.55
N ARG A 201 -3.46 -7.33 -6.46
CA ARG A 201 -2.22 -7.90 -5.88
C ARG A 201 -2.42 -9.37 -5.49
N LEU A 202 -3.50 -9.67 -4.76
CA LEU A 202 -3.82 -11.03 -4.32
C LEU A 202 -4.15 -11.95 -5.51
N ALA A 203 -4.93 -11.46 -6.49
CA ALA A 203 -5.27 -12.23 -7.68
C ALA A 203 -4.02 -12.58 -8.50
N HIS A 204 -3.10 -11.63 -8.66
CA HIS A 204 -1.84 -11.86 -9.36
C HIS A 204 -0.95 -12.87 -8.64
N LEU A 205 -0.91 -12.86 -7.30
CA LEU A 205 -0.21 -13.86 -6.51
C LEU A 205 -0.82 -15.26 -6.67
N GLU A 206 -2.14 -15.38 -6.58
CA GLU A 206 -2.87 -16.65 -6.76
C GLU A 206 -2.74 -17.22 -8.17
N GLN A 207 -2.56 -16.36 -9.17
CA GLN A 207 -2.35 -16.77 -10.56
C GLN A 207 -0.93 -17.28 -10.81
N ASN A 208 0.09 -16.68 -10.18
CA ASN A 208 1.50 -17.05 -10.33
C ASN A 208 2.05 -17.68 -9.04
N TRP A 209 1.24 -18.53 -8.39
CA TRP A 209 1.51 -19.03 -7.04
C TRP A 209 2.85 -19.76 -6.93
N ALA A 210 3.25 -20.52 -7.97
CA ALA A 210 4.48 -21.31 -7.96
C ALA A 210 5.71 -20.40 -7.96
N TYR A 211 5.70 -19.36 -8.79
CA TYR A 211 6.75 -18.33 -8.83
C TYR A 211 6.91 -17.66 -7.46
N PHE A 212 5.82 -17.20 -6.85
CA PHE A 212 5.91 -16.49 -5.56
C PHE A 212 6.30 -17.41 -4.40
N ALA A 213 5.91 -18.70 -4.43
CA ALA A 213 6.45 -19.69 -3.50
C ALA A 213 7.97 -19.82 -3.68
N GLY A 214 8.45 -19.89 -4.91
CA GLY A 214 9.87 -19.96 -5.25
C GLY A 214 10.64 -18.73 -4.76
N PHE A 215 10.14 -17.53 -5.05
CA PHE A 215 10.78 -16.27 -4.66
C PHE A 215 10.89 -16.11 -3.14
N GLY A 216 9.83 -16.43 -2.40
CA GLY A 216 9.85 -16.34 -0.94
C GLY A 216 10.69 -17.40 -0.26
N SER A 217 10.91 -18.55 -0.90
CA SER A 217 11.51 -19.72 -0.24
C SER A 217 12.93 -19.51 0.33
N PRO A 218 13.88 -18.81 -0.31
CA PRO A 218 15.20 -18.58 0.29
C PRO A 218 15.10 -17.67 1.52
N PHE A 219 14.20 -16.69 1.48
CA PHE A 219 13.96 -15.80 2.60
C PHE A 219 13.31 -16.56 3.78
N THR A 220 12.32 -17.39 3.49
CA THR A 220 11.67 -18.25 4.48
C THR A 220 12.64 -19.27 5.06
N LEU A 221 13.52 -19.87 4.25
CA LEU A 221 14.53 -20.82 4.70
C LEU A 221 15.48 -20.20 5.75
N ALA A 222 15.84 -18.92 5.58
CA ALA A 222 16.70 -18.21 6.52
C ALA A 222 16.05 -17.93 7.88
N THR A 223 14.71 -17.91 7.98
CA THR A 223 14.00 -17.56 9.21
C THR A 223 13.27 -18.73 9.86
N PHE A 224 12.77 -19.69 9.07
CA PHE A 224 11.79 -20.70 9.51
C PHE A 224 12.32 -21.66 10.58
N PHE A 225 13.59 -22.04 10.51
CA PHE A 225 14.20 -23.02 11.43
C PHE A 225 14.91 -22.38 12.63
N VAL A 226 14.73 -21.07 12.83
CA VAL A 226 15.50 -20.27 13.77
C VAL A 226 14.59 -19.80 14.92
N PRO A 227 15.09 -19.63 16.17
CA PRO A 227 14.27 -19.17 17.29
C PRO A 227 13.52 -17.86 17.00
N ASN A 228 12.33 -17.67 17.58
CA ASN A 228 11.38 -16.61 17.20
C ASN A 228 11.99 -15.20 17.11
N PHE A 229 12.75 -14.77 18.12
CA PHE A 229 13.38 -13.44 18.12
C PHE A 229 14.54 -13.32 17.14
N VAL A 230 15.34 -14.37 17.00
CA VAL A 230 16.43 -14.42 16.02
C VAL A 230 15.85 -14.40 14.60
N SER A 231 14.77 -15.15 14.35
CA SER A 231 13.99 -15.11 13.10
C SER A 231 13.51 -13.68 12.77
N LYS A 232 13.00 -12.92 13.75
CA LYS A 232 12.59 -11.51 13.55
C LYS A 232 13.78 -10.61 13.18
N GLY A 233 14.94 -10.80 13.81
CA GLY A 233 16.16 -10.06 13.49
C GLY A 233 16.70 -10.38 12.10
N ILE A 234 16.75 -11.66 11.74
CA ILE A 234 17.14 -12.11 10.39
C ILE A 234 16.14 -11.60 9.35
N PHE A 235 14.84 -11.64 9.66
CA PHE A 235 13.81 -11.08 8.79
C PHE A 235 14.10 -9.61 8.49
N ALA A 236 14.30 -8.80 9.52
CA ALA A 236 14.57 -7.38 9.35
C ALA A 236 15.88 -7.11 8.60
N LEU A 237 16.90 -7.94 8.77
CA LEU A 237 18.17 -7.82 8.06
C LEU A 237 18.04 -8.11 6.56
N LEU A 238 17.31 -9.18 6.21
CA LEU A 238 17.19 -9.64 4.82
C LEU A 238 16.08 -8.92 4.04
N PHE A 239 15.05 -8.43 4.72
CA PHE A 239 13.90 -7.78 4.09
C PHE A 239 14.26 -6.70 3.05
N PRO A 240 15.13 -5.71 3.32
CA PRO A 240 15.45 -4.68 2.33
C PRO A 240 16.12 -5.25 1.07
N VAL A 241 16.89 -6.34 1.18
CA VAL A 241 17.53 -7.02 0.04
C VAL A 241 16.47 -7.67 -0.85
N PHE A 242 15.55 -8.44 -0.26
CA PHE A 242 14.46 -9.09 -1.00
C PHE A 242 13.45 -8.10 -1.57
N LEU A 243 13.20 -6.98 -0.89
CA LEU A 243 12.40 -5.86 -1.39
C LEU A 243 13.02 -5.27 -2.66
N LEU A 244 14.33 -4.98 -2.65
CA LEU A 244 15.03 -4.47 -3.84
C LEU A 244 15.00 -5.47 -5.00
N LEU A 245 15.16 -6.76 -4.71
CA LEU A 245 15.03 -7.82 -5.72
C LEU A 245 13.61 -7.86 -6.31
N ALA A 246 12.58 -7.71 -5.50
CA ALA A 246 11.19 -7.67 -5.98
C ALA A 246 10.94 -6.46 -6.90
N ILE A 247 11.51 -5.29 -6.58
CA ILE A 247 11.45 -4.10 -7.43
C ILE A 247 12.18 -4.33 -8.76
N ALA A 248 13.37 -4.95 -8.72
CA ALA A 248 14.20 -5.28 -9.88
C ALA A 248 13.64 -6.38 -10.78
N CYS A 249 12.71 -7.20 -10.29
CA CYS A 249 12.09 -8.25 -11.10
C CYS A 249 11.23 -7.63 -12.20
N ASP A 250 11.31 -8.15 -13.40
CA ASP A 250 10.36 -7.83 -14.47
C ASP A 250 8.95 -8.35 -14.13
N PRO A 251 7.88 -7.77 -14.68
CA PRO A 251 6.54 -8.32 -14.51
C PRO A 251 6.52 -9.76 -15.03
N VAL A 252 6.13 -10.70 -14.17
CA VAL A 252 5.84 -12.08 -14.59
C VAL A 252 4.73 -11.96 -15.63
N SER A 253 5.00 -12.43 -16.85
CA SER A 253 4.03 -12.38 -17.95
C SER A 253 2.71 -13.00 -17.49
N GLU A 254 1.57 -12.38 -17.83
CA GLU A 254 0.21 -12.92 -17.61
C GLU A 254 -0.07 -14.16 -18.49
N GLY A 255 0.93 -15.02 -18.68
CA GLY A 255 1.02 -16.02 -19.74
C GLY A 255 0.40 -17.37 -19.39
N ASN A 256 -0.54 -17.76 -20.25
CA ASN A 256 -1.20 -19.06 -20.43
C ASN A 256 -2.12 -19.56 -19.31
N GLU A 257 -3.40 -19.71 -19.66
CA GLU A 257 -4.51 -20.35 -18.91
C GLU A 257 -4.23 -21.79 -18.41
N ALA A 258 -3.02 -22.32 -18.61
CA ALA A 258 -2.62 -23.67 -18.26
C ALA A 258 -2.41 -23.88 -16.75
N SER A 259 -2.02 -22.85 -15.99
CA SER A 259 -1.84 -22.96 -14.53
C SER A 259 -3.15 -22.60 -13.82
N LYS A 260 -3.83 -23.61 -13.27
CA LYS A 260 -5.08 -23.40 -12.50
C LYS A 260 -4.78 -22.47 -11.32
N LYS A 261 -5.51 -21.36 -11.23
CA LYS A 261 -5.46 -20.41 -10.12
C LYS A 261 -5.61 -21.14 -8.78
N LEU A 262 -4.64 -20.98 -7.88
CA LEU A 262 -4.69 -21.59 -6.55
C LEU A 262 -5.31 -20.59 -5.56
N PRO A 263 -6.45 -20.89 -4.91
CA PRO A 263 -7.16 -19.95 -4.05
C PRO A 263 -6.53 -19.86 -2.64
N ILE A 264 -5.27 -19.43 -2.58
CA ILE A 264 -4.41 -19.38 -1.39
C ILE A 264 -5.03 -18.54 -0.26
N PHE A 265 -5.66 -17.42 -0.60
CA PHE A 265 -6.22 -16.49 0.40
C PHE A 265 -7.68 -16.74 0.70
N ARG A 266 -8.30 -17.82 0.18
CA ARG A 266 -9.76 -18.02 0.30
C ARG A 266 -10.21 -18.16 1.74
N PHE A 267 -9.49 -18.91 2.56
CA PHE A 267 -9.83 -19.11 3.96
C PHE A 267 -9.65 -17.82 4.76
N SER A 268 -8.50 -17.17 4.65
CA SER A 268 -8.23 -15.90 5.33
C SER A 268 -9.23 -14.81 4.91
N ARG A 269 -9.50 -14.69 3.62
CA ARG A 269 -10.51 -13.77 3.05
C ARG A 269 -11.89 -14.00 3.63
N TRP A 270 -12.32 -15.25 3.76
CA TRP A 270 -13.62 -15.58 4.35
C TRP A 270 -13.71 -15.06 5.78
N TRP A 271 -12.72 -15.35 6.62
CA TRP A 271 -12.69 -14.88 8.01
C TRP A 271 -12.58 -13.36 8.14
N SER A 272 -11.75 -12.71 7.33
CA SER A 272 -11.67 -11.24 7.29
C SER A 272 -13.03 -10.62 7.01
N LEU A 273 -13.77 -11.16 6.04
CA LEU A 273 -15.11 -10.67 5.70
C LEU A 273 -16.12 -10.93 6.82
N GLN A 274 -16.05 -12.07 7.51
CA GLN A 274 -16.91 -12.33 8.66
C GLN A 274 -16.64 -11.36 9.81
N LEU A 275 -15.37 -11.08 10.10
CA LEU A 275 -14.97 -10.10 11.12
C LEU A 275 -15.50 -8.70 10.77
N LEU A 276 -15.24 -8.24 9.54
CA LEU A 276 -15.72 -6.93 9.09
C LEU A 276 -17.25 -6.82 9.13
N ARG A 277 -17.97 -7.87 8.74
CA ARG A 277 -19.44 -7.91 8.86
C ARG A 277 -19.92 -7.81 10.30
N ARG A 278 -19.23 -8.46 11.24
CA ARG A 278 -19.58 -8.39 12.68
C ARG A 278 -19.31 -7.01 13.24
N ILE A 279 -18.16 -6.41 12.90
CA ILE A 279 -17.81 -5.04 13.31
C ILE A 279 -18.86 -4.06 12.78
N GLY A 280 -19.22 -4.14 11.50
CA GLY A 280 -20.27 -3.30 10.92
C GLY A 280 -21.63 -3.42 11.60
N LYS A 281 -22.05 -4.64 11.90
CA LYS A 281 -23.29 -4.86 12.66
C LYS A 281 -23.23 -4.24 14.07
N ALA A 282 -22.06 -4.22 14.71
CA ALA A 282 -21.88 -3.67 16.05
C ALA A 282 -21.79 -2.13 16.05
N THR A 283 -21.23 -1.51 15.02
CA THR A 283 -21.17 -0.05 14.89
C THR A 283 -22.44 0.58 14.30
N GLY A 284 -23.43 -0.21 13.89
CA GLY A 284 -24.67 0.30 13.27
C GLY A 284 -24.49 0.85 11.85
N GLU A 285 -23.25 0.89 11.35
CA GLU A 285 -22.95 1.20 9.96
C GLU A 285 -23.13 -0.05 9.11
N LYS A 286 -23.95 0.04 8.05
CA LYS A 286 -23.93 -0.97 6.98
C LYS A 286 -22.54 -0.95 6.35
N VAL A 287 -21.67 -1.87 6.78
CA VAL A 287 -20.39 -2.15 6.11
C VAL A 287 -20.71 -2.42 4.64
N LEU A 288 -20.35 -1.46 3.79
CA LEU A 288 -20.35 -1.62 2.35
C LEU A 288 -19.28 -2.67 2.05
N LEU A 289 -19.70 -3.93 2.04
CA LEU A 289 -18.94 -4.97 1.37
C LEU A 289 -18.74 -4.55 -0.09
N PRO A 290 -17.62 -4.92 -0.73
CA PRO A 290 -17.43 -4.73 -2.16
C PRO A 290 -18.30 -5.74 -2.92
N THR A 291 -19.61 -5.62 -2.82
CA THR A 291 -20.54 -6.15 -3.79
C THR A 291 -20.70 -5.09 -4.87
N LYS A 292 -20.55 -5.48 -6.13
CA LYS A 292 -20.93 -4.67 -7.30
C LYS A 292 -22.23 -3.94 -6.97
N SER A 293 -22.12 -2.64 -6.71
CA SER A 293 -23.25 -1.83 -6.27
C SER A 293 -24.20 -1.65 -7.45
N ALA A 294 -25.23 -2.49 -7.53
CA ALA A 294 -26.47 -2.07 -8.15
C ALA A 294 -27.07 -0.99 -7.23
N ARG A 295 -26.77 0.28 -7.54
CA ARG A 295 -27.25 1.42 -6.75
C ARG A 295 -28.64 1.80 -7.26
N ASN A 296 -29.59 1.93 -6.33
CA ASN A 296 -30.92 2.45 -6.61
C ASN A 296 -30.83 3.87 -7.22
N PRO A 297 -31.63 4.23 -8.24
CA PRO A 297 -31.44 5.46 -9.03
C PRO A 297 -31.83 6.79 -8.36
N SER A 298 -32.19 6.81 -7.07
CA SER A 298 -32.88 7.96 -6.46
C SER A 298 -32.12 8.68 -5.34
N GLN A 299 -30.84 8.38 -5.09
CA GLN A 299 -30.01 9.22 -4.22
C GLN A 299 -29.32 10.31 -5.03
N THR A 300 -29.60 11.57 -4.71
CA THR A 300 -28.79 12.73 -5.13
C THR A 300 -27.34 12.46 -4.76
N MET A 301 -26.50 12.41 -5.79
CA MET A 301 -25.12 11.95 -5.66
C MET A 301 -24.25 13.00 -4.95
N PRO A 302 -23.29 12.57 -4.10
CA PRO A 302 -22.45 13.49 -3.34
C PRO A 302 -21.58 14.34 -4.27
N GLU A 303 -21.49 15.63 -3.96
CA GLU A 303 -20.68 16.62 -4.67
C GLU A 303 -19.19 16.39 -4.42
N ALA A 304 -18.33 16.72 -5.38
CA ALA A 304 -16.89 16.55 -5.23
C ALA A 304 -16.33 17.42 -4.08
N TYR A 305 -15.44 16.85 -3.28
CA TYR A 305 -14.74 17.59 -2.23
C TYR A 305 -13.58 18.38 -2.83
N THR A 306 -13.70 19.72 -2.88
CA THR A 306 -12.74 20.62 -3.50
C THR A 306 -11.79 21.25 -2.47
N VAL A 307 -10.65 21.78 -2.94
CA VAL A 307 -9.67 22.46 -2.07
C VAL A 307 -10.27 23.72 -1.47
N SER A 308 -11.06 24.48 -2.25
CA SER A 308 -11.77 25.65 -1.74
C SER A 308 -12.76 25.29 -0.63
N LYS A 309 -13.52 24.19 -0.79
CA LYS A 309 -14.50 23.73 0.21
C LYS A 309 -13.81 23.24 1.48
N MET A 310 -12.66 22.59 1.35
CA MET A 310 -11.82 22.20 2.49
C MET A 310 -11.34 23.43 3.27
N LEU A 311 -10.78 24.43 2.58
CA LEU A 311 -10.29 25.66 3.20
C LEU A 311 -11.44 26.45 3.86
N SER A 312 -12.61 26.54 3.22
CA SER A 312 -13.76 27.23 3.80
C SER A 312 -14.25 26.53 5.06
N THR A 313 -14.36 25.19 5.06
CA THR A 313 -14.77 24.44 6.24
C THR A 313 -13.76 24.59 7.39
N ILE A 314 -12.45 24.53 7.10
CA ILE A 314 -11.43 24.74 8.13
C ILE A 314 -11.54 26.14 8.71
N ASN A 315 -11.69 27.16 7.86
CA ASN A 315 -11.80 28.56 8.31
C ASN A 315 -13.08 28.83 9.10
N GLU A 316 -14.20 28.21 8.72
CA GLU A 316 -15.46 28.29 9.45
C GLU A 316 -15.35 27.65 10.84
N VAL A 317 -14.71 26.48 10.93
CA VAL A 317 -14.47 25.78 12.21
C VAL A 317 -13.49 26.54 13.11
N MET A 318 -12.49 27.21 12.52
CA MET A 318 -11.46 27.97 13.24
C MET A 318 -11.92 29.39 13.61
N ALA A 319 -13.01 29.88 13.03
CA ALA A 319 -13.54 31.23 13.27
C ALA A 319 -13.74 31.59 14.76
N PRO A 320 -14.20 30.69 15.66
CA PRO A 320 -14.37 31.00 17.09
C PRO A 320 -13.06 31.19 17.86
N VAL A 321 -11.92 30.72 17.31
CA VAL A 321 -10.60 30.71 17.96
C VAL A 321 -9.62 31.64 17.23
N ALA A 322 -10.04 32.24 16.11
CA ALA A 322 -9.23 33.17 15.33
C ALA A 322 -9.06 34.50 16.10
N THR A 323 -7.88 34.72 16.68
CA THR A 323 -7.44 36.03 17.21
C THR A 323 -6.87 36.90 16.08
N ASP A 324 -6.77 38.23 16.27
CA ASP A 324 -6.22 39.19 15.28
C ASP A 324 -4.82 38.84 14.71
N VAL A 325 -4.09 37.93 15.36
CA VAL A 325 -2.75 37.46 14.95
C VAL A 325 -2.79 36.20 14.05
N CYS A 326 -3.88 35.44 14.07
CA CYS A 326 -4.05 34.20 13.29
C CYS A 326 -5.22 34.35 12.31
N GLY A 327 -4.99 35.13 11.26
CA GLY A 327 -5.89 35.21 10.10
C GLY A 327 -6.05 33.85 9.41
N SER A 328 -7.16 33.71 8.68
CA SER A 328 -7.60 32.51 7.96
C SER A 328 -6.49 31.58 7.42
N VAL A 329 -6.73 30.28 7.51
CA VAL A 329 -5.90 29.23 6.93
C VAL A 329 -5.87 29.39 5.41
N THR A 330 -4.66 29.53 4.88
CA THR A 330 -4.37 29.61 3.45
C THR A 330 -3.44 28.47 3.02
N LEU A 331 -3.56 28.03 1.77
CA LEU A 331 -2.72 26.97 1.22
C LEU A 331 -1.40 27.56 0.72
N GLN A 332 -0.27 27.01 1.17
CA GLN A 332 1.06 27.37 0.68
C GLN A 332 1.69 26.23 -0.12
N ARG A 333 2.31 26.57 -1.25
CA ARG A 333 3.10 25.64 -2.06
C ARG A 333 4.58 25.76 -1.71
N LYS A 334 5.25 24.61 -1.58
CA LYS A 334 6.70 24.54 -1.42
C LYS A 334 7.36 24.52 -2.80
N THR A 335 8.21 25.50 -3.07
CA THR A 335 9.04 25.53 -4.29
C THR A 335 10.22 24.54 -4.18
N GLU A 336 10.83 24.19 -5.31
CA GLU A 336 12.00 23.28 -5.34
C GLU A 336 13.17 23.78 -4.48
N ASN A 337 13.27 25.10 -4.29
CA ASN A 337 14.26 25.77 -3.45
C ASN A 337 13.86 25.83 -1.96
N GLY A 338 12.75 25.19 -1.56
CA GLY A 338 12.28 25.13 -0.17
C GLY A 338 11.51 26.36 0.31
N ILE A 339 11.33 27.40 -0.52
CA ILE A 339 10.56 28.61 -0.20
C ILE A 339 9.06 28.29 -0.27
N MET A 340 8.32 28.69 0.76
CA MET A 340 6.87 28.57 0.83
C MET A 340 6.21 29.82 0.23
N LEU A 341 5.35 29.64 -0.76
CA LEU A 341 4.61 30.72 -1.41
C LEU A 341 3.10 30.48 -1.26
N ASN A 342 2.32 31.54 -1.05
CA ASN A 342 0.86 31.44 -1.06
C ASN A 342 0.37 30.96 -2.44
N THR A 343 -0.60 30.05 -2.42
CA THR A 343 -1.23 29.53 -3.63
C THR A 343 -2.19 30.58 -4.20
N SER A 344 -2.06 30.89 -5.49
CA SER A 344 -2.93 31.88 -6.14
C SER A 344 -4.36 31.35 -6.32
N GLU A 345 -5.35 32.24 -6.42
CA GLU A 345 -6.75 31.87 -6.68
C GLU A 345 -6.91 31.05 -7.97
N LYS A 346 -6.14 31.35 -9.01
CA LYS A 346 -6.12 30.59 -10.27
C LYS A 346 -5.62 29.16 -10.08
N GLU A 347 -4.61 28.96 -9.24
CA GLU A 347 -4.10 27.62 -8.90
C GLU A 347 -5.09 26.85 -8.05
N ILE A 348 -5.78 27.49 -7.10
CA ILE A 348 -6.86 26.87 -6.32
C ILE A 348 -8.00 26.44 -7.26
N ALA A 349 -8.43 27.30 -8.19
CA ALA A 349 -9.44 26.96 -9.19
C ALA A 349 -9.02 25.79 -10.10
N TYR A 350 -7.73 25.73 -10.46
CA TYR A 350 -7.18 24.59 -11.20
C TYR A 350 -7.22 23.29 -10.39
N LEU A 351 -6.85 23.34 -9.10
CA LEU A 351 -6.91 22.17 -8.20
C LEU A 351 -8.34 21.69 -8.00
N ASP A 352 -9.30 22.61 -7.85
CA ASP A 352 -10.72 22.31 -7.73
C ASP A 352 -11.26 21.63 -9.00
N THR A 353 -10.91 22.18 -10.16
CA THR A 353 -11.25 21.56 -11.46
C THR A 353 -10.68 20.15 -11.54
N LYS A 354 -9.40 19.96 -11.20
CA LYS A 354 -8.75 18.65 -11.21
C LYS A 354 -9.42 17.65 -10.27
N ALA A 355 -9.81 18.08 -9.08
CA ALA A 355 -10.53 17.24 -8.11
C ALA A 355 -11.90 16.81 -8.66
N ARG A 356 -12.64 17.74 -9.27
CA ARG A 356 -13.96 17.47 -9.88
C ARG A 356 -13.86 16.52 -11.06
N VAL A 357 -12.88 16.71 -11.95
CA VAL A 357 -12.61 15.78 -13.06
C VAL A 357 -12.27 14.39 -12.54
N LYS A 358 -11.39 14.28 -11.55
CA LYS A 358 -11.02 12.98 -10.96
C LYS A 358 -12.25 12.29 -10.36
N HIS A 359 -13.07 13.02 -9.63
CA HIS A 359 -14.29 12.49 -9.03
C HIS A 359 -15.28 12.02 -10.10
N SER A 360 -15.55 12.82 -11.13
CA SER A 360 -16.42 12.42 -12.25
C SER A 360 -15.89 11.18 -12.98
N ALA A 361 -14.58 11.10 -13.24
CA ALA A 361 -13.98 9.94 -13.88
C ALA A 361 -14.15 8.65 -13.03
N GLN A 362 -13.98 8.75 -11.71
CA GLN A 362 -14.22 7.62 -10.80
C GLN A 362 -15.69 7.20 -10.76
N GLN A 363 -16.62 8.16 -10.81
CA GLN A 363 -18.06 7.88 -10.88
C GLN A 363 -18.41 7.17 -12.18
N VAL A 364 -17.93 7.68 -13.31
CA VAL A 364 -18.22 7.12 -14.64
C VAL A 364 -17.61 5.74 -14.82
N ALA A 365 -16.46 5.46 -14.21
CA ALA A 365 -15.85 4.13 -14.24
C ALA A 365 -16.77 3.03 -13.65
N GLN A 366 -17.76 3.40 -12.83
CA GLN A 366 -18.72 2.47 -12.22
C GLN A 366 -20.03 2.35 -13.01
N LEU A 367 -20.25 3.18 -14.04
CA LEU A 367 -21.47 3.20 -14.84
C LEU A 367 -21.43 2.18 -15.99
N ASP A 368 -22.58 1.61 -16.33
CA ASP A 368 -22.78 0.80 -17.54
C ASP A 368 -22.87 1.68 -18.80
N LYS A 369 -22.74 1.05 -19.98
CA LYS A 369 -22.64 1.77 -21.27
C LYS A 369 -23.85 2.69 -21.52
N SER A 370 -25.05 2.27 -21.14
CA SER A 370 -26.29 3.07 -21.23
C SER A 370 -26.29 4.25 -20.27
N ALA A 371 -25.91 4.07 -18.99
CA ALA A 371 -25.85 5.18 -18.04
C ALA A 371 -24.73 6.17 -18.37
N LYS A 372 -23.62 5.74 -18.98
CA LYS A 372 -22.58 6.65 -19.49
C LYS A 372 -23.13 7.59 -20.55
N VAL A 373 -23.90 7.06 -21.51
CA VAL A 373 -24.53 7.89 -22.56
C VAL A 373 -25.51 8.90 -21.95
N HIS A 374 -26.33 8.46 -20.99
CA HIS A 374 -27.25 9.35 -20.28
C HIS A 374 -26.49 10.44 -19.49
N TRP A 375 -25.42 10.06 -18.78
CA TRP A 375 -24.57 10.99 -18.04
C TRP A 375 -23.96 12.05 -18.95
N VAL A 376 -23.39 11.65 -20.09
CA VAL A 376 -22.84 12.58 -21.09
C VAL A 376 -23.92 13.55 -21.57
N ALA A 377 -25.12 13.06 -21.85
CA ALA A 377 -26.24 13.89 -22.29
C ALA A 377 -26.66 14.91 -21.21
N THR A 378 -26.78 14.47 -19.95
CA THR A 378 -27.13 15.34 -18.82
C THR A 378 -26.07 16.42 -18.60
N GLN A 379 -24.79 16.06 -18.59
CA GLN A 379 -23.70 17.02 -18.39
C GLN A 379 -23.56 17.99 -19.57
N ARG A 380 -23.74 17.49 -20.80
CA ARG A 380 -23.77 18.34 -22.00
C ARG A 380 -24.93 19.34 -21.93
N GLN A 381 -26.12 18.91 -21.51
CA GLN A 381 -27.26 19.81 -21.38
C GLN A 381 -27.02 20.87 -20.30
N ALA A 382 -26.51 20.47 -19.13
CA ALA A 382 -26.15 21.41 -18.07
C ALA A 382 -25.09 22.42 -18.55
N GLY A 383 -24.11 21.98 -19.33
CA GLY A 383 -23.13 22.85 -19.97
C GLY A 383 -23.74 23.83 -20.96
N ASN A 384 -24.67 23.38 -21.81
CA ASN A 384 -25.39 24.24 -22.74
C ASN A 384 -26.23 25.29 -22.00
N ASP A 385 -26.97 24.88 -20.97
CA ASP A 385 -27.80 25.77 -20.16
C ASP A 385 -26.96 26.83 -19.43
N ALA A 386 -25.81 26.44 -18.89
CA ALA A 386 -24.86 27.37 -18.26
C ALA A 386 -24.24 28.33 -19.29
N PHE A 387 -23.93 27.84 -20.49
CA PHE A 387 -23.40 28.65 -21.58
C PHE A 387 -24.40 29.74 -22.00
N HIS A 388 -25.67 29.38 -22.16
CA HIS A 388 -26.74 30.34 -22.50
C HIS A 388 -26.98 31.39 -21.42
N LYS A 389 -26.70 31.07 -20.15
CA LYS A 389 -26.77 32.02 -19.03
C LYS A 389 -25.53 32.92 -18.91
N GLY A 390 -24.54 32.77 -19.79
CA GLY A 390 -23.27 33.51 -19.73
C GLY A 390 -22.28 32.99 -18.69
N ASN A 391 -22.57 31.86 -18.04
CA ASN A 391 -21.71 31.25 -17.02
C ASN A 391 -20.68 30.33 -17.68
N TYR A 392 -19.75 30.91 -18.45
CA TYR A 392 -18.81 30.14 -19.30
C TYR A 392 -17.87 29.21 -18.51
N HIS A 393 -17.49 29.59 -17.28
CA HIS A 393 -16.66 28.73 -16.41
C HIS A 393 -17.41 27.45 -15.99
N GLN A 394 -18.66 27.60 -15.58
CA GLN A 394 -19.53 26.48 -15.21
C GLN A 394 -19.86 25.60 -16.42
N ALA A 395 -20.05 26.22 -17.59
CA ALA A 395 -20.27 25.51 -18.84
C ALA A 395 -19.05 24.67 -19.24
N ALA A 396 -17.85 25.27 -19.22
CA ALA A 396 -16.59 24.58 -19.51
C ALA A 396 -16.40 23.36 -18.60
N GLU A 397 -16.67 23.53 -17.31
CA GLU A 397 -16.57 22.46 -16.33
C GLU A 397 -17.54 21.30 -16.60
N ALA A 398 -18.81 21.58 -16.94
CA ALA A 398 -19.78 20.56 -17.28
C ALA A 398 -19.36 19.77 -18.54
N TYR A 399 -18.79 20.45 -19.56
CA TYR A 399 -18.25 19.77 -20.74
C TYR A 399 -17.03 18.91 -20.42
N ILE A 400 -16.11 19.37 -19.56
CA ILE A 400 -14.98 18.56 -19.11
C ILE A 400 -15.46 17.32 -18.35
N GLN A 401 -16.48 17.46 -17.49
CA GLN A 401 -17.08 16.31 -16.79
C GLN A 401 -17.74 15.33 -17.76
N ALA A 402 -18.40 15.82 -18.83
CA ALA A 402 -18.95 14.97 -19.88
C ALA A 402 -17.85 14.18 -20.64
N LEU A 403 -16.68 14.81 -20.87
CA LEU A 403 -15.55 14.16 -21.54
C LEU A 403 -14.97 12.98 -20.73
N THR A 404 -15.11 12.98 -19.40
CA THR A 404 -14.67 11.85 -18.56
C THR A 404 -15.45 10.56 -18.81
N ALA A 405 -16.60 10.66 -19.49
CA ALA A 405 -17.51 9.57 -19.77
C ALA A 405 -17.44 9.02 -21.21
N LEU A 406 -16.51 9.49 -22.03
CA LEU A 406 -16.33 9.00 -23.39
C LEU A 406 -15.93 7.51 -23.38
N ASP A 407 -16.70 6.72 -24.11
CA ASP A 407 -16.45 5.30 -24.31
C ASP A 407 -16.34 5.03 -25.82
N PHE A 408 -15.14 4.72 -26.27
CA PHE A 408 -14.82 4.54 -27.69
C PHE A 408 -15.16 3.12 -28.20
N GLY A 409 -15.54 2.19 -27.32
CA GLY A 409 -15.82 0.81 -27.71
C GLY A 409 -14.60 0.04 -28.24
N SER A 410 -14.85 -1.16 -28.75
CA SER A 410 -13.80 -2.06 -29.26
C SER A 410 -13.73 -2.08 -30.79
N THR A 411 -14.79 -1.67 -31.48
CA THR A 411 -14.87 -1.67 -32.95
C THR A 411 -14.51 -0.30 -33.56
N THR A 412 -14.01 -0.30 -34.79
CA THR A 412 -13.66 0.95 -35.50
C THR A 412 -14.87 1.85 -35.74
N GLU A 413 -16.04 1.24 -35.99
CA GLU A 413 -17.30 1.96 -36.19
C GLU A 413 -17.77 2.67 -34.91
N GLU A 414 -17.67 2.02 -33.74
CA GLU A 414 -17.98 2.64 -32.45
C GLU A 414 -17.04 3.80 -32.12
N LYS A 415 -15.75 3.66 -32.44
CA LYS A 415 -14.75 4.73 -32.24
C LYS A 415 -15.10 5.97 -33.04
N ILE A 416 -15.40 5.79 -34.34
CA ILE A 416 -15.78 6.89 -35.24
C ILE A 416 -17.09 7.53 -34.77
N ALA A 417 -18.09 6.73 -34.40
CA ALA A 417 -19.38 7.22 -33.91
C ALA A 417 -19.24 8.04 -32.61
N CYS A 418 -18.44 7.57 -31.65
CA CYS A 418 -18.17 8.28 -30.40
C CYS A 418 -17.42 9.60 -30.66
N GLN A 419 -16.41 9.58 -31.53
CA GLN A 419 -15.64 10.76 -31.90
C GLN A 419 -16.53 11.83 -32.55
N GLN A 420 -17.35 11.45 -33.54
CA GLN A 420 -18.21 12.38 -34.27
C GLN A 420 -19.40 12.89 -33.45
N LYS A 421 -20.07 12.01 -32.69
CA LYS A 421 -21.32 12.37 -32.00
C LYS A 421 -21.10 13.00 -30.62
N LEU A 422 -19.99 12.68 -29.95
CA LEU A 422 -19.74 13.10 -28.58
C LEU A 422 -18.47 13.95 -28.45
N GLN A 423 -17.30 13.41 -28.81
CA GLN A 423 -16.02 14.08 -28.54
C GLN A 423 -15.92 15.43 -29.25
N ILE A 424 -16.14 15.46 -30.57
CA ILE A 424 -16.02 16.69 -31.36
C ILE A 424 -16.97 17.78 -30.82
N PRO A 425 -18.30 17.55 -30.68
CA PRO A 425 -19.20 18.57 -30.14
C PRO A 425 -18.82 19.08 -28.75
N LEU A 426 -18.42 18.19 -27.84
CA LEU A 426 -18.02 18.58 -26.48
C LEU A 426 -16.75 19.43 -26.48
N THR A 427 -15.75 19.05 -27.28
CA THR A 427 -14.51 19.82 -27.39
C THR A 427 -14.71 21.18 -28.08
N CYS A 428 -15.58 21.26 -29.10
CA CYS A 428 -15.96 22.52 -29.73
C CYS A 428 -16.67 23.45 -28.74
N ASN A 429 -17.64 22.93 -27.98
CA ASN A 429 -18.34 23.70 -26.96
C ASN A 429 -17.39 24.19 -25.85
N LEU A 430 -16.44 23.35 -25.44
CA LEU A 430 -15.41 23.72 -24.47
C LEU A 430 -14.51 24.84 -25.01
N ALA A 431 -14.06 24.73 -26.27
CA ALA A 431 -13.26 25.78 -26.92
C ALA A 431 -14.05 27.10 -27.02
N ALA A 432 -15.35 27.04 -27.33
CA ALA A 432 -16.21 28.22 -27.32
C ALA A 432 -16.29 28.86 -25.92
N CYS A 433 -16.39 28.07 -24.86
CA CYS A 433 -16.33 28.59 -23.49
C CYS A 433 -15.01 29.32 -23.22
N MET A 434 -13.88 28.73 -23.62
CA MET A 434 -12.56 29.32 -23.43
C MET A 434 -12.44 30.67 -24.14
N LEU A 435 -12.87 30.75 -25.41
CA LEU A 435 -12.88 32.01 -26.17
C LEU A 435 -13.77 33.07 -25.51
N MET A 436 -14.97 32.71 -25.06
CA MET A 436 -15.88 33.65 -24.41
C MET A 436 -15.34 34.14 -23.06
N MET A 437 -14.59 33.31 -22.33
CA MET A 437 -13.90 33.72 -21.10
C MET A 437 -12.76 34.71 -21.39
N GLU A 438 -12.01 34.53 -22.49
CA GLU A 438 -10.95 35.46 -22.90
C GLU A 438 -11.50 36.81 -23.39
N VAL A 439 -12.63 36.81 -24.11
CA VAL A 439 -13.32 38.02 -24.54
C VAL A 439 -13.89 38.80 -23.33
N ALA A 440 -14.45 38.10 -22.35
CA ALA A 440 -14.95 38.72 -21.11
C ALA A 440 -13.84 39.36 -20.26
N LEU A 441 -12.59 38.88 -20.38
CA LEU A 441 -11.41 39.42 -19.72
C LEU A 441 -10.73 40.55 -20.51
N GLY A 442 -11.26 40.93 -21.69
CA GLY A 442 -10.72 42.00 -22.52
C GLY A 442 -9.39 41.66 -23.21
N LEU A 443 -9.01 40.37 -23.27
CA LEU A 443 -7.72 39.92 -23.83
C LEU A 443 -7.77 39.71 -25.34
N VAL A 444 -8.97 39.62 -25.92
CA VAL A 444 -9.18 39.48 -27.38
C VAL A 444 -10.17 40.55 -27.83
N SER A 445 -9.68 41.54 -28.58
CA SER A 445 -10.54 42.52 -29.27
C SER A 445 -11.14 41.85 -30.49
N CYS A 446 -12.43 41.51 -30.41
CA CYS A 446 -13.16 40.97 -31.55
C CYS A 446 -13.52 42.14 -32.49
N HIS A 447 -12.65 42.45 -33.45
CA HIS A 447 -13.03 43.28 -34.59
C HIS A 447 -14.07 42.51 -35.42
N ARG A 448 -15.32 42.98 -35.38
CA ARG A 448 -16.35 42.60 -36.35
C ARG A 448 -15.86 42.98 -37.74
N VAL A 449 -15.72 42.00 -38.62
CA VAL A 449 -15.76 42.20 -40.07
C VAL A 449 -17.19 41.95 -40.53
#